data_AF-A0A7X7MD21-F1
#
_entry.id   AF-A0A7X7MD21-F1
#
_cell.length_a   1.000
_cell.length_b   1.000
_cell.length_c   1.000
_cell.angle_alpha   90.00
_cell.angle_beta   90.00
_cell.angle_gamma   90.00
#
_symmetry.space_group_name_H-M   'P 1'
#
loop_
_entity.id
_entity.type
_entity.pdbx_description
1 polymer ?
#
loop_
_entity_poly.entity_id
_entity_poly.type
_entity_poly.pdbx_seq_one_letter_code
_entity_poly.pdbx_strand_id
1 'polypeptide(L)'
;AQVPRAARSFDEHQFIEYADGRLDVFVRTRYGIGRSRSHDQGRNWSTVQPAGIPHPDARFFISRLRSGNLLLVKHGPLAEKTGRSHLTAFLSRDDGVSWEGGLLLDAREKVSYPDGQQDADGSIVITYDFDRTGTRTIYLARFREEDILTGRADAPDVRLRQIISRVGDACSETPLPLPLSPSTKCRDKV
;
A
#
# COMPACT_ATOMS: atom_id res chain seq x y z
N ALA A 1 5.22 12.73 -14.89
CA ALA A 1 6.66 12.45 -14.75
C ALA A 1 7.21 11.77 -16.00
N GLN A 2 8.46 12.06 -16.39
CA GLN A 2 9.11 11.44 -17.56
C GLN A 2 10.01 10.29 -17.11
N VAL A 3 9.57 9.04 -17.31
CA VAL A 3 10.37 7.83 -17.04
C VAL A 3 11.29 7.55 -18.25
N PRO A 4 12.62 7.43 -18.07
CA PRO A 4 13.55 7.07 -19.14
C PRO A 4 13.17 5.75 -19.83
N ARG A 5 13.21 5.72 -21.17
CA ARG A 5 12.73 4.56 -21.96
C ARG A 5 13.41 3.24 -21.58
N ALA A 6 14.72 3.27 -21.31
CA ALA A 6 15.48 2.10 -20.90
C ALA A 6 15.09 1.56 -19.51
N ALA A 7 14.58 2.43 -18.63
CA ALA A 7 14.17 2.07 -17.28
C ALA A 7 12.67 1.80 -17.12
N ARG A 8 11.85 2.27 -18.07
CA ARG A 8 10.38 2.15 -18.02
C ARG A 8 9.95 0.68 -18.05
N SER A 9 9.05 0.32 -17.14
CA SER A 9 8.38 -0.96 -17.13
C SER A 9 7.03 -0.86 -16.43
N PHE A 10 5.95 -0.88 -17.24
CA PHE A 10 4.58 -0.53 -16.85
C PHE A 10 4.47 0.84 -16.15
N ASP A 11 3.28 1.41 -16.10
CA ASP A 11 3.06 2.75 -15.57
C ASP A 11 2.19 2.66 -14.30
N GLU A 12 2.83 2.35 -13.17
CA GLU A 12 2.19 2.16 -11.86
C GLU A 12 2.69 3.26 -10.89
N HIS A 13 1.99 4.39 -10.86
CA HIS A 13 2.38 5.59 -10.11
C HIS A 13 1.75 5.61 -8.71
N GLN A 14 2.47 6.13 -7.72
CA GLN A 14 2.02 6.39 -6.34
C GLN A 14 2.41 7.83 -5.96
N PHE A 15 1.59 8.54 -5.20
CA PHE A 15 1.82 9.96 -4.89
C PHE A 15 1.93 10.21 -3.40
N ILE A 16 2.82 11.13 -3.02
CA ILE A 16 2.92 11.69 -1.68
C ILE A 16 2.91 13.20 -1.77
N GLU A 17 2.03 13.83 -1.00
CA GLU A 17 2.06 15.27 -0.74
C GLU A 17 2.85 15.56 0.54
N TYR A 18 3.68 16.61 0.48
CA TYR A 18 4.49 17.10 1.59
C TYR A 18 3.84 18.33 2.21
N ALA A 19 4.19 18.62 3.47
CA ALA A 19 3.65 19.76 4.21
C ALA A 19 3.91 21.12 3.54
N ASP A 20 4.97 21.23 2.73
CA ASP A 20 5.31 22.41 1.93
C ASP A 20 4.53 22.50 0.59
N GLY A 21 3.56 21.62 0.35
CA GLY A 21 2.74 21.56 -0.87
C GLY A 21 3.44 20.91 -2.07
N ARG A 22 4.66 20.39 -1.88
CA ARG A 22 5.37 19.62 -2.88
C ARG A 22 4.72 18.26 -3.08
N LEU A 23 4.77 17.75 -4.31
CA LEU A 23 4.33 16.39 -4.63
C LEU A 23 5.53 15.56 -5.08
N ASP A 24 5.67 14.36 -4.54
CA ASP A 24 6.47 13.32 -5.16
C ASP A 24 5.55 12.27 -5.79
N VAL A 25 5.96 11.81 -6.97
CA VAL A 25 5.43 10.61 -7.59
C VAL A 25 6.50 9.53 -7.59
N PHE A 26 6.17 8.40 -7.02
CA PHE A 26 6.98 7.19 -7.04
C PHE A 26 6.49 6.29 -8.15
N VAL A 27 7.43 5.68 -8.86
CA VAL A 27 7.16 4.90 -10.07
C VAL A 27 7.95 3.60 -10.06
N ARG A 28 7.31 2.56 -10.57
CA ARG A 28 7.96 1.29 -10.91
C ARG A 28 8.98 1.51 -12.03
N THR A 29 10.18 0.95 -11.86
CA THR A 29 11.21 0.94 -12.90
C THR A 29 12.03 -0.35 -12.85
N ARG A 30 12.81 -0.62 -13.90
CA ARG A 30 13.69 -1.80 -13.95
C ARG A 30 14.80 -1.81 -12.89
N TYR A 31 15.23 -0.66 -12.40
CA TYR A 31 16.32 -0.54 -11.41
C TYR A 31 15.84 -0.52 -9.95
N GLY A 32 14.53 -0.53 -9.70
CA GLY A 32 13.93 -0.33 -8.38
C GLY A 32 12.87 0.77 -8.41
N ILE A 33 12.63 1.41 -7.27
CA ILE A 33 11.67 2.51 -7.21
C ILE A 33 12.32 3.79 -7.75
N GLY A 34 11.64 4.42 -8.70
CA GLY A 34 11.95 5.77 -9.19
C GLY A 34 11.10 6.82 -8.48
N ARG A 35 11.57 8.06 -8.49
CA ARG A 35 10.90 9.24 -7.92
C ARG A 35 11.00 10.41 -8.88
N SER A 36 9.92 11.15 -9.02
CA SER A 36 9.87 12.46 -9.68
C SER A 36 9.11 13.43 -8.79
N ARG A 37 9.43 14.71 -8.91
CA ARG A 37 8.97 15.74 -7.99
C ARG A 37 8.33 16.89 -8.74
N SER A 38 7.28 17.43 -8.16
CA SER A 38 6.58 18.63 -8.61
C SER A 38 6.56 19.66 -7.49
N HIS A 39 6.86 20.91 -7.85
CA HIS A 39 6.82 22.07 -6.95
C HIS A 39 5.64 23.01 -7.28
N ASP A 40 4.79 22.62 -8.23
CA ASP A 40 3.73 23.46 -8.80
C ASP A 40 2.38 22.71 -8.91
N GLN A 41 2.12 21.85 -7.91
CA GLN A 41 0.89 21.07 -7.77
C GLN A 41 0.62 20.13 -8.95
N GLY A 42 1.68 19.50 -9.45
CA GLY A 42 1.60 18.46 -10.48
C GLY A 42 1.53 18.98 -11.92
N ARG A 43 1.69 20.30 -12.14
CA ARG A 43 1.73 20.87 -13.49
C ARG A 43 3.01 20.47 -14.22
N ASN A 44 4.15 20.58 -13.55
CA ASN A 44 5.45 20.14 -14.05
C ASN A 44 6.09 19.13 -13.11
N TRP A 45 6.86 18.22 -13.71
CA TRP A 45 7.51 17.12 -13.01
C TRP A 45 8.97 17.05 -13.45
N SER A 46 9.88 16.86 -12.49
CA SER A 46 11.28 16.55 -12.78
C SER A 46 11.39 15.24 -13.57
N THR A 47 12.52 15.03 -14.24
CA THR A 47 12.88 13.69 -14.72
C THR A 47 12.90 12.69 -13.57
N VAL A 48 12.43 11.47 -13.81
CA VAL A 48 12.44 10.41 -12.80
C VAL A 48 13.89 10.03 -12.49
N GLN A 49 14.22 10.01 -11.20
CA GLN A 49 15.52 9.60 -10.66
C GLN A 49 15.33 8.40 -9.71
N PRO A 50 16.37 7.59 -9.44
CA PRO A 50 16.29 6.54 -8.44
C PRO A 50 15.90 7.08 -7.07
N ALA A 51 14.97 6.40 -6.39
CA ALA A 51 14.56 6.72 -5.02
C ALA A 51 15.49 6.10 -3.96
N GLY A 52 16.49 5.32 -4.37
CA GLY A 52 17.40 4.61 -3.46
C GLY A 52 16.78 3.37 -2.80
N ILE A 53 15.62 2.90 -3.26
CA ILE A 53 14.93 1.72 -2.73
C ILE A 53 14.98 0.58 -3.77
N PRO A 54 15.82 -0.46 -3.55
CA PRO A 54 15.85 -1.65 -4.37
C PRO A 54 14.50 -2.38 -4.39
N HIS A 55 14.01 -2.70 -5.58
CA HIS A 55 12.71 -3.36 -5.75
C HIS A 55 12.63 -4.15 -7.06
N PRO A 56 11.92 -5.28 -7.11
CA PRO A 56 11.61 -5.94 -8.38
C PRO A 56 10.80 -5.04 -9.31
N ASP A 57 10.70 -5.48 -10.56
CA ASP A 57 9.77 -4.89 -11.51
C ASP A 57 8.31 -5.28 -11.15
N ALA A 58 7.77 -4.64 -10.13
CA ALA A 58 6.44 -4.89 -9.57
C ALA A 58 5.87 -3.63 -8.93
N ARG A 59 4.54 -3.59 -8.74
CA ARG A 59 3.91 -2.57 -7.91
C ARG A 59 4.41 -2.66 -6.47
N PHE A 60 4.53 -1.50 -5.85
CA PHE A 60 4.69 -1.26 -4.41
C PHE A 60 3.57 -0.30 -3.99
N PHE A 61 3.37 -0.14 -2.68
CA PHE A 61 2.42 0.81 -2.13
C PHE A 61 3.15 1.78 -1.21
N ILE A 62 2.86 3.07 -1.34
CA ILE A 62 3.38 4.10 -0.45
C ILE A 62 2.28 5.12 -0.16
N SER A 63 2.12 5.50 1.10
CA SER A 63 1.10 6.46 1.51
C SER A 63 1.50 7.20 2.79
N ARG A 64 0.98 8.41 2.97
CA ARG A 64 1.11 9.16 4.22
C ARG A 64 0.00 8.76 5.18
N LEU A 65 0.38 8.36 6.38
CA LEU A 65 -0.55 8.03 7.47
C LEU A 65 -0.98 9.29 8.21
N ARG A 66 -2.06 9.20 9.00
CA ARG A 66 -2.60 10.30 9.81
C ARG A 66 -1.62 10.81 10.87
N SER A 67 -0.66 9.98 11.28
CA SER A 67 0.46 10.37 12.14
C SER A 67 1.46 11.32 11.46
N GLY A 68 1.41 11.44 10.13
CA GLY A 68 2.40 12.13 9.32
C GLY A 68 3.49 11.21 8.77
N ASN A 69 3.64 10.00 9.32
CA ASN A 69 4.62 9.01 8.84
C ASN A 69 4.28 8.52 7.43
N LEU A 70 5.30 8.10 6.68
CA LEU A 70 5.09 7.38 5.42
C LEU A 70 5.11 5.87 5.67
N LEU A 71 4.12 5.18 5.13
CA LEU A 71 4.09 3.73 5.00
C LEU A 71 4.64 3.34 3.64
N LEU A 72 5.53 2.34 3.60
CA LEU A 72 5.95 1.65 2.38
C LEU A 72 5.66 0.16 2.51
N VAL A 73 4.97 -0.41 1.53
CA VAL A 73 4.82 -1.86 1.36
C VAL A 73 5.53 -2.28 0.09
N LYS A 74 6.56 -3.12 0.24
CA LYS A 74 7.41 -3.57 -0.87
C LYS A 74 7.74 -5.07 -0.77
N HIS A 75 8.36 -5.61 -1.81
CA HIS A 75 8.85 -6.99 -1.82
C HIS A 75 10.28 -7.06 -1.29
N GLY A 76 10.55 -7.99 -0.38
CA GLY A 76 11.87 -8.23 0.19
C GLY A 76 12.35 -7.19 1.22
N PRO A 77 13.54 -7.41 1.81
CA PRO A 77 14.18 -6.48 2.73
C PRO A 77 14.43 -5.10 2.12
N LEU A 78 14.55 -4.05 2.95
CA LEU A 78 14.74 -2.66 2.51
C LEU A 78 15.91 -2.48 1.54
N ALA A 79 17.06 -3.08 1.84
CA ALA A 79 18.31 -2.89 1.10
C ALA A 79 18.50 -3.86 -0.07
N GLU A 80 17.51 -4.71 -0.37
CA GLU A 80 17.66 -5.81 -1.33
C GLU A 80 16.59 -5.79 -2.42
N LYS A 81 17.02 -6.07 -3.65
CA LYS A 81 16.14 -6.35 -4.78
C LYS A 81 15.90 -7.85 -4.86
N THR A 82 14.70 -8.26 -4.46
CA THR A 82 14.25 -9.66 -4.54
C THR A 82 13.32 -9.86 -5.74
N GLY A 83 12.80 -11.08 -5.90
CA GLY A 83 11.64 -11.35 -6.74
C GLY A 83 10.33 -10.88 -6.08
N ARG A 84 9.20 -11.34 -6.62
CA ARG A 84 7.86 -11.06 -6.06
C ARG A 84 7.56 -11.98 -4.87
N SER A 85 8.28 -11.76 -3.77
CA SER A 85 8.16 -12.52 -2.51
C SER A 85 8.40 -11.61 -1.31
N HIS A 86 8.04 -12.09 -0.12
CA HIS A 86 8.26 -11.37 1.15
C HIS A 86 7.67 -9.96 1.13
N LEU A 87 6.35 -9.87 0.94
CA LEU A 87 5.66 -8.58 1.00
C LEU A 87 5.76 -8.03 2.43
N THR A 88 6.41 -6.89 2.58
CA THR A 88 6.84 -6.36 3.89
C THR A 88 6.50 -4.87 4.00
N ALA A 89 6.01 -4.47 5.16
CA ALA A 89 5.70 -3.07 5.50
C ALA A 89 6.83 -2.42 6.30
N PHE A 90 7.11 -1.15 5.98
CA PHE A 90 8.11 -0.29 6.61
C PHE A 90 7.53 1.10 6.87
N LEU A 91 8.09 1.81 7.84
CA LEU A 91 7.72 3.19 8.16
C LEU A 91 8.88 4.15 7.94
N SER A 92 8.56 5.39 7.59
CA SER A 92 9.48 6.52 7.61
C SER A 92 8.86 7.66 8.40
N ARG A 93 9.63 8.22 9.34
CA ARG A 93 9.25 9.40 10.14
C ARG A 93 9.83 10.71 9.60
N ASP A 94 10.70 10.61 8.61
CA ASP A 94 11.49 11.70 8.06
C ASP A 94 11.27 11.83 6.55
N ASP A 95 10.02 11.65 6.13
CA ASP A 95 9.57 11.97 4.78
C ASP A 95 10.26 11.16 3.66
N GLY A 96 10.64 9.93 4.00
CA GLY A 96 11.24 8.93 3.11
C GLY A 96 12.76 8.99 3.04
N VAL A 97 13.42 9.74 3.93
CA VAL A 97 14.90 9.81 4.02
C VAL A 97 15.46 8.53 4.62
N SER A 98 14.85 8.03 5.70
CA SER A 98 15.15 6.75 6.32
C SER A 98 13.89 5.92 6.55
N TRP A 99 14.09 4.60 6.64
CA TRP A 99 13.02 3.62 6.81
C TRP A 99 13.36 2.69 7.97
N GLU A 100 12.35 2.36 8.77
CA GLU A 100 12.47 1.52 9.97
C GLU A 100 11.38 0.45 10.03
N GLY A 101 11.57 -0.49 10.95
CA GLY A 101 10.68 -1.63 11.14
C GLY A 101 10.85 -2.70 10.06
N GLY A 102 9.80 -3.48 9.87
CA GLY A 102 9.77 -4.57 8.91
C GLY A 102 8.75 -5.64 9.30
N LEU A 103 7.47 -5.36 9.10
CA LEU A 103 6.42 -6.35 9.33
C LEU A 103 6.20 -7.17 8.05
N LEU A 104 6.56 -8.45 8.12
CA LEU A 104 6.35 -9.40 7.04
C LEU A 104 4.87 -9.77 6.92
N LEU A 105 4.20 -9.27 5.88
CA LEU A 105 2.79 -9.54 5.62
C LEU A 105 2.60 -10.91 4.99
N ASP A 106 3.50 -11.29 4.09
CA ASP A 106 3.44 -12.57 3.39
C ASP A 106 4.81 -13.01 2.85
N ALA A 107 5.33 -14.13 3.38
CA ALA A 107 6.61 -14.70 2.97
C ALA A 107 6.58 -15.36 1.58
N ARG A 108 5.39 -15.73 1.09
CA ARG A 108 5.25 -16.58 -0.10
C ARG A 108 5.75 -15.87 -1.35
N GLU A 109 6.18 -16.66 -2.33
CA GLU A 109 6.37 -16.17 -3.68
C GLU A 109 5.04 -15.89 -4.39
N LYS A 110 5.09 -15.10 -5.46
CA LYS A 110 3.95 -14.71 -6.30
C LYS A 110 2.92 -13.82 -5.61
N VAL A 111 3.27 -13.19 -4.50
CA VAL A 111 2.53 -12.03 -3.96
C VAL A 111 2.76 -10.82 -4.86
N SER A 112 1.74 -9.99 -5.09
CA SER A 112 1.85 -8.86 -6.02
C SER A 112 0.80 -7.79 -5.72
N TYR A 113 1.00 -6.60 -6.29
CA TYR A 113 -0.01 -5.54 -6.30
C TYR A 113 -0.53 -5.13 -4.90
N PRO A 114 0.37 -4.78 -3.96
CA PRO A 114 -0.09 -4.18 -2.71
C PRO A 114 -0.84 -2.87 -3.01
N ASP A 115 -1.92 -2.66 -2.27
CA ASP A 115 -2.63 -1.39 -2.15
C ASP A 115 -3.25 -1.30 -0.76
N GLY A 116 -3.67 -0.13 -0.32
CA GLY A 116 -4.26 -0.04 1.01
C GLY A 116 -4.70 1.34 1.46
N GLN A 117 -5.20 1.38 2.68
CA GLN A 117 -5.67 2.59 3.33
C GLN A 117 -5.56 2.47 4.85
N GLN A 118 -5.47 3.63 5.53
CA GLN A 118 -5.62 3.69 6.98
C GLN A 118 -7.08 3.96 7.35
N ASP A 119 -7.63 3.11 8.20
CA ASP A 119 -8.97 3.22 8.75
C ASP A 119 -9.06 4.31 9.84
N ALA A 120 -10.28 4.67 10.24
CA ALA A 120 -10.55 5.71 11.23
C ALA A 120 -9.99 5.38 12.62
N ASP A 121 -9.90 4.09 12.97
CA ASP A 121 -9.31 3.63 14.24
C ASP A 121 -7.77 3.61 14.22
N GLY A 122 -7.14 4.03 13.12
CA GLY A 122 -5.70 4.04 12.92
C GLY A 122 -5.11 2.73 12.40
N SER A 123 -5.92 1.67 12.25
CA SER A 123 -5.47 0.44 11.60
C SER A 123 -5.14 0.66 10.13
N ILE A 124 -4.12 -0.03 9.66
CA ILE A 124 -3.67 -0.03 8.27
C ILE A 124 -4.17 -1.33 7.65
N VAL A 125 -4.86 -1.20 6.52
CA VAL A 125 -5.37 -2.35 5.75
C VAL A 125 -4.66 -2.38 4.41
N ILE A 126 -4.00 -3.50 4.12
CA ILE A 126 -3.31 -3.75 2.85
C ILE A 126 -3.98 -4.91 2.14
N THR A 127 -4.36 -4.73 0.89
CA THR A 127 -4.80 -5.80 -0.02
C THR A 127 -3.69 -6.15 -0.99
N TYR A 128 -3.64 -7.40 -1.44
CA TYR A 128 -2.67 -7.85 -2.43
C TYR A 128 -3.10 -9.14 -3.13
N ASP A 129 -2.61 -9.31 -4.35
CA ASP A 129 -2.82 -10.51 -5.16
C ASP A 129 -1.85 -11.61 -4.74
N PHE A 130 -2.28 -12.86 -4.88
CA PHE A 130 -1.44 -14.04 -4.80
C PHE A 130 -1.67 -14.95 -6.02
N ASP A 131 -0.57 -15.35 -6.65
CA ASP A 131 -0.54 -16.33 -7.74
C ASP A 131 -1.54 -16.01 -8.87
N ARG A 132 -1.35 -14.81 -9.45
CA ARG A 132 -2.22 -14.19 -10.48
C ARG A 132 -2.56 -15.07 -11.68
N THR A 133 -1.75 -16.06 -12.00
CA THR A 133 -2.01 -16.99 -13.13
C THR A 133 -2.57 -18.33 -12.68
N GLY A 134 -2.39 -18.70 -11.41
CA GLY A 134 -2.88 -19.94 -10.81
C GLY A 134 -4.12 -19.70 -9.95
N THR A 135 -3.94 -19.73 -8.63
CA THR A 135 -5.06 -19.68 -7.65
C THR A 135 -5.80 -18.34 -7.60
N ARG A 136 -5.21 -17.23 -8.07
CA ARG A 136 -5.88 -15.92 -8.24
C ARG A 136 -6.65 -15.51 -6.98
N THR A 137 -5.92 -15.42 -5.87
CA THR A 137 -6.50 -15.06 -4.57
C THR A 137 -6.14 -13.63 -4.21
N ILE A 138 -7.11 -12.86 -3.73
CA ILE A 138 -6.90 -11.56 -3.11
C ILE A 138 -6.88 -11.76 -1.60
N TYR A 139 -5.80 -11.31 -0.98
CA TYR A 139 -5.60 -11.34 0.46
C TYR A 139 -5.65 -9.94 1.06
N LEU A 140 -5.90 -9.89 2.36
CA LEU A 140 -5.87 -8.71 3.22
C LEU A 140 -4.93 -8.94 4.40
N ALA A 141 -4.18 -7.90 4.73
CA ALA A 141 -3.47 -7.75 5.99
C ALA A 141 -4.01 -6.52 6.72
N ARG A 142 -4.19 -6.61 8.04
CA ARG A 142 -4.55 -5.52 8.94
C ARG A 142 -3.57 -5.48 10.11
N PHE A 143 -3.01 -4.31 10.37
CA PHE A 143 -1.98 -4.08 11.39
C PHE A 143 -1.95 -2.59 11.76
N ARG A 144 -1.09 -2.19 12.70
CA ARG A 144 -0.86 -0.81 13.10
C ARG A 144 0.61 -0.42 12.95
N GLU A 145 0.93 0.85 13.15
CA GLU A 145 2.30 1.36 13.01
C GLU A 145 3.26 0.66 13.99
N GLU A 146 2.84 0.41 15.22
CA GLU A 146 3.64 -0.30 16.23
C GLU A 146 4.01 -1.74 15.83
N ASP A 147 3.17 -2.42 15.05
CA ASP A 147 3.44 -3.77 14.55
C ASP A 147 4.54 -3.75 13.49
N ILE A 148 4.60 -2.67 12.68
CA ILE A 148 5.68 -2.44 11.72
C ILE A 148 7.01 -2.25 12.44
N LEU A 149 7.02 -1.40 13.47
CA LEU A 149 8.22 -1.07 14.22
C LEU A 149 8.78 -2.26 15.00
N THR A 150 7.89 -3.10 15.55
CA THR A 150 8.29 -4.27 16.34
C THR A 150 8.47 -5.53 15.48
N GLY A 151 7.96 -5.54 14.25
CA GLY A 151 7.97 -6.72 13.36
C GLY A 151 7.10 -7.88 13.86
N ARG A 152 6.20 -7.64 14.83
CA ARG A 152 5.41 -8.69 15.47
C ARG A 152 4.15 -9.04 14.69
N ALA A 153 4.26 -10.06 13.84
CA ALA A 153 3.16 -10.60 13.05
C ALA A 153 2.12 -11.40 13.87
N ASP A 154 2.43 -11.73 15.11
CA ASP A 154 1.62 -12.53 16.04
C ASP A 154 0.89 -11.70 17.10
N ALA A 155 0.95 -10.37 17.01
CA ALA A 155 0.23 -9.49 17.92
C ALA A 155 -1.30 -9.70 17.84
N PRO A 156 -2.05 -9.56 18.95
CA PRO A 156 -3.47 -9.94 19.01
C PRO A 156 -4.39 -9.26 17.98
N ASP A 157 -4.06 -8.05 17.54
CA ASP A 157 -4.87 -7.27 16.59
C ASP A 157 -4.36 -7.36 15.14
N VAL A 158 -3.22 -8.01 14.92
CA VAL A 158 -2.69 -8.26 13.58
C VAL A 158 -3.48 -9.38 12.92
N ARG A 159 -3.89 -9.15 11.68
CA ARG A 159 -4.51 -10.15 10.81
C ARG A 159 -3.71 -10.20 9.53
N LEU A 160 -3.09 -11.31 9.21
CA LEU A 160 -2.36 -11.50 7.96
C LEU A 160 -3.05 -12.54 7.09
N ARG A 161 -2.89 -12.44 5.76
CA ARG A 161 -3.39 -13.43 4.80
C ARG A 161 -4.87 -13.77 4.96
N GLN A 162 -5.71 -12.78 5.28
CA GLN A 162 -7.16 -12.95 5.29
C GLN A 162 -7.66 -13.00 3.85
N ILE A 163 -8.44 -14.00 3.47
CA ILE A 163 -8.93 -14.13 2.10
C ILE A 163 -10.08 -13.14 1.91
N ILE A 164 -9.96 -12.25 0.92
CA ILE A 164 -11.07 -11.41 0.46
C ILE A 164 -11.84 -12.13 -0.64
N SER A 165 -11.12 -12.69 -1.61
CA SER A 165 -11.69 -13.33 -2.77
C SER A 165 -10.74 -14.36 -3.33
N ARG A 166 -11.28 -15.48 -3.84
CA ARG A 166 -10.53 -16.47 -4.59
C ARG A 166 -11.40 -16.95 -5.74
N VAL A 167 -10.78 -17.14 -6.90
CA VAL A 167 -11.45 -17.76 -8.05
C VAL A 167 -11.95 -19.15 -7.67
N GLY A 168 -13.25 -19.38 -7.85
CA GLY A 168 -13.91 -20.66 -7.54
C GLY A 168 -14.61 -20.69 -6.18
N ASP A 169 -14.41 -19.70 -5.32
CA ASP A 169 -15.26 -19.55 -4.13
C ASP A 169 -16.66 -19.11 -4.60
N ALA A 170 -17.71 -19.85 -4.22
CA ALA A 170 -19.09 -19.44 -4.47
C ALA A 170 -19.37 -18.16 -3.66
N CYS A 171 -20.02 -17.16 -4.27
CA CYS A 171 -20.55 -16.02 -3.53
C CYS A 171 -21.49 -16.57 -2.44
N SER A 172 -21.05 -16.57 -1.19
CA SER A 172 -22.00 -16.62 -0.09
C SER A 172 -22.65 -15.24 -0.06
N GLU A 173 -23.89 -15.17 -0.52
CA GLU A 173 -24.73 -14.00 -0.30
C GLU A 173 -24.89 -13.83 1.21
N THR A 174 -24.01 -13.05 1.82
CA THR A 174 -24.37 -12.38 3.07
C THR A 174 -25.16 -11.16 2.63
N PRO A 175 -26.49 -11.11 2.86
CA PRO A 175 -27.27 -9.95 2.45
C PRO A 175 -26.66 -8.71 3.09
N LEU A 176 -26.40 -7.67 2.29
CA LEU A 176 -26.09 -6.35 2.83
C LEU A 176 -27.21 -5.99 3.82
N PRO A 177 -26.92 -5.57 5.05
CA PRO A 177 -27.95 -5.09 5.95
C PRO A 177 -28.71 -3.98 5.24
N LEU A 178 -30.04 -4.15 5.13
CA LEU A 178 -30.91 -3.16 4.52
C LEU A 178 -30.62 -1.79 5.15
N PRO A 179 -30.58 -0.70 4.35
CA PRO A 179 -30.40 0.63 4.90
C PRO A 179 -31.48 0.88 5.95
N LEU A 180 -31.07 1.31 7.14
CA LEU A 180 -31.98 1.71 8.20
C LEU A 180 -32.99 2.70 7.60
N SER A 181 -34.27 2.36 7.70
CA SER A 181 -35.35 3.22 7.26
C SER A 181 -35.24 4.56 7.99
N PRO A 182 -35.44 5.70 7.31
CA PRO A 182 -35.42 6.99 7.97
C PRO A 182 -36.53 6.99 9.02
N SER A 183 -36.15 7.20 10.28
CA SER A 183 -37.10 7.38 11.38
C SER A 183 -38.02 8.55 11.04
N THR A 184 -39.28 8.26 10.77
CA THR A 184 -40.34 9.26 10.69
C THR A 184 -40.43 9.94 12.04
N LYS A 185 -39.84 11.13 12.18
CA LYS A 185 -40.17 12.01 13.30
C LYS A 185 -41.63 12.44 13.12
N CYS A 186 -42.49 12.00 14.05
CA CYS A 186 -43.76 12.65 14.28
C CYS A 186 -43.49 14.15 14.47
N ARG A 187 -44.07 14.98 13.59
CA ARG A 187 -44.25 16.39 13.88
C ARG A 187 -45.41 16.48 14.86
N ASP A 188 -45.10 16.79 16.11
CA ASP A 188 -46.10 17.29 17.03
C ASP A 188 -46.63 18.62 16.49
N LYS A 189 -47.96 18.70 16.39
CA LYS A 189 -48.69 19.93 16.12
C LYS A 189 -48.54 20.85 17.33
N VAL A 190 -48.02 22.06 17.12
CA VAL A 190 -48.55 23.30 17.68
C VAL A 190 -48.46 24.37 16.60
#